data_AF-A0A1E4CGS3-F1
#
_entry.id   AF-A0A1E4CGS3-F1
#
_cell.length_a   1.000
_cell.length_b   1.000
_cell.length_c   1.000
_cell.angle_alpha   90.00
_cell.angle_beta   90.00
_cell.angle_gamma   90.00
#
_symmetry.space_group_name_H-M   'P 1'
#
loop_
_entity.id
_entity.type
_entity.pdbx_description
1 polymer ?
#
loop_
_entity_poly.entity_id
_entity_poly.type
_entity_poly.pdbx_seq_one_letter_code
_entity_poly.pdbx_strand_id
1 'polypeptide(L)'
;MPQPASPTSTACQRWTLGRHSWRHASEGGFDRRRFTVAAIPEALARAFVCRHHYSASYPAARLAWGLFTDDEALVDDGPLTGVAVLSVPMRAAVLTNVFPDLEPFTESLELGRFVLTDAVPANAESWFLAQVWRQAAAASLRGVVTFADPLQRQRAIADVDEDGQSVTRVETITPGHVGVIYQATNAVSLGRSTARTINYVPSAGLVLPERTLSKIRTGEQGCEAAERHLVTLGARARRAHEDTRSWLRTALEEIGTQKIRHPGNHRYKCALLHQMTLRRLRAVRDHHALLTTVILSRVPLLGQASGFRWACVTLTFDFWAGGSWLISS
;
A
#
# COMPACT_ATOMS: atom_id res chain seq x y z
N MET A 1 20.24 -21.80 -8.16
CA MET A 1 19.46 -21.19 -7.06
C MET A 1 19.23 -19.72 -7.41
N PRO A 2 17.99 -19.22 -7.54
CA PRO A 2 17.78 -17.79 -7.70
C PRO A 2 18.20 -17.10 -6.39
N GLN A 3 19.17 -16.20 -6.50
CA GLN A 3 19.69 -15.41 -5.41
C GLN A 3 18.56 -14.56 -4.81
N PRO A 4 18.43 -14.44 -3.47
CA PRO A 4 17.49 -13.50 -2.88
C PRO A 4 17.77 -12.10 -3.45
N ALA A 5 16.71 -11.33 -3.71
CA ALA A 5 16.81 -10.01 -4.33
C ALA A 5 17.76 -9.11 -3.54
N SER A 6 19.01 -9.06 -3.98
CA SER A 6 20.00 -8.09 -3.53
C SER A 6 19.52 -6.71 -4.00
N PRO A 7 19.75 -5.61 -3.25
CA PRO A 7 19.51 -4.25 -3.75
C PRO A 7 20.27 -3.92 -5.05
N THR A 8 21.21 -4.77 -5.49
CA THR A 8 21.88 -4.71 -6.79
C THR A 8 21.18 -5.45 -7.93
N SER A 9 20.10 -6.21 -7.66
CA SER A 9 19.36 -6.91 -8.70
C SER A 9 18.51 -5.93 -9.51
N THR A 10 18.77 -5.90 -10.82
CA THR A 10 17.97 -5.20 -11.83
C THR A 10 16.72 -5.98 -12.24
N ALA A 11 16.46 -7.12 -11.61
CA ALA A 11 15.30 -7.95 -11.87
C ALA A 11 14.01 -7.31 -11.32
N CYS A 12 12.96 -7.37 -12.13
CA CYS A 12 11.65 -6.78 -11.91
C CYS A 12 10.64 -7.89 -11.57
N GLN A 13 10.08 -7.88 -10.35
CA GLN A 13 9.20 -8.95 -9.89
C GLN A 13 7.85 -8.94 -10.60
N ARG A 14 7.33 -10.11 -10.97
CA ARG A 14 5.98 -10.31 -11.51
C ARG A 14 5.21 -11.30 -10.66
N TRP A 15 3.89 -11.31 -10.85
CA TRP A 15 2.95 -12.16 -10.14
C TRP A 15 1.88 -12.69 -11.09
N THR A 16 1.86 -14.00 -11.30
CA THR A 16 0.84 -14.68 -12.09
C THR A 16 0.33 -15.89 -11.32
N LEU A 17 -0.99 -15.97 -11.12
CA LEU A 17 -1.64 -17.08 -10.41
C LEU A 17 -1.00 -17.41 -9.04
N GLY A 18 -0.60 -16.37 -8.30
CA GLY A 18 0.06 -16.49 -6.99
C GLY A 18 1.54 -16.88 -7.04
N ARG A 19 2.12 -17.07 -8.23
CA ARG A 19 3.54 -17.40 -8.43
C ARG A 19 4.33 -16.16 -8.81
N HIS A 20 5.51 -15.99 -8.20
CA HIS A 20 6.42 -14.93 -8.59
C HIS A 20 7.33 -15.37 -9.72
N SER A 21 7.70 -14.40 -10.53
CA SER A 21 8.73 -14.51 -11.55
C SER A 21 9.48 -13.20 -11.68
N TRP A 22 10.47 -13.15 -12.55
CA TRP A 22 11.33 -11.99 -12.73
C TRP A 22 11.44 -11.65 -14.21
N ARG A 23 11.48 -10.35 -14.49
CA ARG A 23 11.75 -9.79 -15.81
C ARG A 23 12.98 -8.93 -15.77
N HIS A 24 13.72 -8.91 -16.87
CA HIS A 24 14.96 -8.16 -16.97
C HIS A 24 14.94 -7.22 -18.17
N ALA A 25 15.57 -6.06 -18.06
CA ALA A 25 15.62 -5.08 -19.14
C ALA A 25 16.32 -5.60 -20.41
N SER A 26 17.14 -6.65 -20.29
CA SER A 26 17.79 -7.32 -21.42
C SER A 26 16.85 -8.22 -22.24
N GLU A 27 15.64 -8.51 -21.76
CA GLU A 27 14.67 -9.40 -22.42
C GLU A 27 13.85 -8.70 -23.53
N GLY A 28 14.20 -7.46 -23.85
CA GLY A 28 13.42 -6.59 -24.73
C GLY A 28 12.81 -5.45 -23.91
N GLY A 29 13.09 -4.23 -24.35
CA GLY A 29 12.71 -3.03 -23.60
C GLY A 29 11.20 -2.83 -23.50
N PHE A 30 10.77 -2.15 -22.44
CA PHE A 30 9.39 -1.69 -22.30
C PHE A 30 9.06 -0.58 -23.31
N ASP A 31 8.03 -0.80 -24.12
CA ASP A 31 7.44 0.21 -25.00
C ASP A 31 6.13 0.73 -24.43
N ARG A 32 6.16 1.95 -23.89
CA ARG A 32 4.98 2.61 -23.30
C ARG A 32 3.79 2.75 -24.25
N ARG A 33 4.00 2.71 -25.57
CA ARG A 33 2.93 2.90 -26.57
C ARG A 33 1.98 1.71 -26.65
N ARG A 34 2.44 0.53 -26.21
CA ARG A 34 1.65 -0.73 -26.14
C ARG A 34 0.78 -0.82 -24.89
N PHE A 35 0.81 0.20 -24.03
CA PHE A 35 0.12 0.16 -22.74
C PHE A 35 -0.70 1.41 -22.47
N THR A 36 -1.84 1.20 -21.81
CA THR A 36 -2.68 2.27 -21.30
C THR A 36 -2.98 2.07 -19.82
N VAL A 37 -3.29 3.16 -19.11
CA VAL A 37 -3.61 3.12 -17.68
C VAL A 37 -4.93 3.84 -17.45
N ALA A 38 -5.88 3.14 -16.85
CA ALA A 38 -7.22 3.68 -16.57
C ALA A 38 -7.67 3.29 -15.17
N ALA A 39 -8.51 4.13 -14.57
CA ALA A 39 -9.21 3.78 -13.34
C ALA A 39 -10.15 2.59 -13.61
N ILE A 40 -10.27 1.68 -12.65
CA ILE A 40 -11.08 0.47 -12.78
C ILE A 40 -12.02 0.28 -11.58
N PRO A 41 -13.18 -0.37 -11.77
CA PRO A 41 -14.07 -0.73 -10.66
C PRO A 41 -13.40 -1.65 -9.64
N GLU A 42 -13.79 -1.55 -8.38
CA GLU A 42 -13.25 -2.39 -7.30
C GLU A 42 -13.40 -3.88 -7.59
N ALA A 43 -14.55 -4.32 -8.12
CA ALA A 43 -14.80 -5.71 -8.43
C ALA A 43 -13.75 -6.31 -9.39
N LEU A 44 -13.39 -5.56 -10.43
CA LEU A 44 -12.37 -5.97 -11.40
C LEU A 44 -10.98 -6.02 -10.76
N ALA A 45 -10.62 -4.96 -10.01
CA ALA A 45 -9.35 -4.91 -9.30
C ALA A 45 -9.21 -6.04 -8.28
N ARG A 46 -10.29 -6.34 -7.54
CA ARG A 46 -10.37 -7.41 -6.54
C ARG A 46 -10.18 -8.77 -7.18
N ALA A 47 -10.91 -9.07 -8.26
CA ALA A 47 -10.78 -10.34 -8.98
C ALA A 47 -9.34 -10.56 -9.44
N PHE A 48 -8.74 -9.56 -10.09
CA PHE A 48 -7.37 -9.63 -10.59
C PHE A 48 -6.35 -9.81 -9.46
N VAL A 49 -6.40 -8.98 -8.43
CA VAL A 49 -5.43 -9.05 -7.31
C VAL A 49 -5.54 -10.37 -6.56
N CYS A 50 -6.76 -10.83 -6.25
CA CYS A 50 -6.95 -12.11 -5.55
C CYS A 50 -6.47 -13.30 -6.37
N ARG A 51 -6.55 -13.24 -7.70
CA ARG A 51 -6.05 -14.28 -8.61
C ARG A 51 -4.53 -14.28 -8.72
N HIS A 52 -3.92 -13.12 -8.92
CA HIS A 52 -2.50 -13.05 -9.29
C HIS A 52 -1.55 -12.83 -8.12
N HIS A 53 -1.93 -12.09 -7.08
CA HIS A 53 -1.06 -11.79 -5.95
C HIS A 53 -0.98 -12.96 -4.96
N TYR A 54 0.22 -13.27 -4.45
CA TYR A 54 0.43 -14.39 -3.51
C TYR A 54 -0.42 -14.35 -2.24
N SER A 55 -0.85 -13.15 -1.82
CA SER A 55 -1.66 -13.01 -0.60
C SER A 55 -3.13 -13.40 -0.80
N ALA A 56 -3.57 -13.62 -2.04
CA ALA A 56 -4.94 -13.96 -2.42
C ALA A 56 -6.02 -13.11 -1.74
N SER A 57 -5.72 -11.83 -1.47
CA SER A 57 -6.54 -10.95 -0.64
C SER A 57 -6.47 -9.51 -1.11
N TYR A 58 -7.62 -8.83 -1.00
CA TYR A 58 -7.79 -7.46 -1.42
C TYR A 58 -7.94 -6.52 -0.21
N PRO A 59 -7.22 -5.38 -0.17
CA PRO A 59 -7.29 -4.44 0.94
C PRO A 59 -8.60 -3.64 0.93
N ALA A 60 -8.83 -2.82 1.96
CA ALA A 60 -9.89 -1.82 1.96
C ALA A 60 -9.53 -0.69 0.98
N ALA A 61 -9.87 -0.88 -0.30
CA ALA A 61 -9.50 0.01 -1.38
C ALA A 61 -10.33 1.30 -1.37
N ARG A 62 -9.73 2.38 -1.90
CA ARG A 62 -10.43 3.62 -2.23
C ARG A 62 -10.36 3.92 -3.72
N LEU A 63 -9.19 3.69 -4.33
CA LEU A 63 -8.96 3.91 -5.76
C LEU A 63 -8.16 2.74 -6.33
N ALA A 64 -8.48 2.35 -7.57
CA ALA A 64 -7.77 1.31 -8.28
C ALA A 64 -7.58 1.68 -9.75
N TRP A 65 -6.44 1.27 -10.31
CA TRP A 65 -6.09 1.44 -11.71
C TRP A 65 -5.66 0.12 -12.31
N GLY A 66 -6.03 -0.09 -13.57
CA GLY A 66 -5.56 -1.17 -14.41
C GLY A 66 -4.48 -0.70 -15.37
N LEU A 67 -3.50 -1.57 -15.62
CA LEU A 67 -2.59 -1.50 -16.76
C LEU A 67 -3.15 -2.42 -17.84
N PHE A 68 -3.39 -1.85 -19.02
CA PHE A 68 -4.00 -2.56 -20.15
C PHE A 68 -3.06 -2.61 -21.34
N THR A 69 -3.17 -3.66 -22.13
CA THR A 69 -2.52 -3.81 -23.44
C THR A 69 -3.47 -4.54 -24.39
N ASP A 70 -3.43 -4.18 -25.66
CA ASP A 70 -4.08 -4.87 -26.78
C ASP A 70 -3.16 -5.87 -27.47
N ASP A 71 -1.91 -5.97 -27.00
CA ASP A 71 -0.91 -6.85 -27.56
C ASP A 71 -1.10 -8.29 -27.06
N GLU A 72 -1.51 -9.17 -27.97
CA GLU A 72 -1.83 -10.56 -27.66
C GLU A 72 -0.65 -11.35 -27.06
N ALA A 73 0.60 -10.93 -27.32
CA ALA A 73 1.77 -11.58 -26.73
C ALA A 73 2.02 -11.17 -25.27
N LEU A 74 1.34 -10.13 -24.78
CA LEU A 74 1.52 -9.55 -23.45
C LEU A 74 0.31 -9.76 -22.52
N VAL A 75 -0.71 -10.47 -23.00
CA VAL A 75 -1.92 -10.83 -22.23
C VAL A 75 -1.87 -12.29 -21.78
N ASP A 76 -2.54 -12.58 -20.66
CA ASP A 76 -2.70 -13.93 -20.12
C ASP A 76 -4.18 -14.31 -20.14
N ASP A 77 -5.00 -13.55 -19.40
CA ASP A 77 -6.45 -13.71 -19.34
C ASP A 77 -7.14 -12.36 -19.56
N GLY A 78 -7.10 -11.92 -20.83
CA GLY A 78 -7.65 -10.65 -21.28
C GLY A 78 -6.68 -9.45 -21.18
N PRO A 79 -7.15 -8.25 -21.57
CA PRO A 79 -6.27 -7.08 -21.77
C PRO A 79 -5.72 -6.47 -20.47
N LEU A 80 -6.28 -6.83 -19.31
CA LEU A 80 -5.82 -6.34 -18.01
C LEU A 80 -4.59 -7.14 -17.56
N THR A 81 -3.44 -6.48 -17.49
CA THR A 81 -2.14 -7.13 -17.22
C THR A 81 -1.46 -6.63 -15.94
N GLY A 82 -2.00 -5.59 -15.31
CA GLY A 82 -1.56 -5.14 -13.99
C GLY A 82 -2.59 -4.32 -13.26
N VAL A 83 -2.48 -4.27 -11.93
CA VAL A 83 -3.37 -3.51 -11.06
C VAL A 83 -2.58 -2.80 -9.96
N ALA A 84 -2.92 -1.52 -9.74
CA ALA A 84 -2.46 -0.71 -8.62
C ALA A 84 -3.67 -0.32 -7.76
N VAL A 85 -3.57 -0.48 -6.44
CA VAL A 85 -4.65 -0.19 -5.49
C VAL A 85 -4.15 0.75 -4.41
N LEU A 86 -4.79 1.92 -4.29
CA LEU A 86 -4.65 2.80 -3.14
C LEU A 86 -5.74 2.47 -2.12
N SER A 87 -5.32 2.15 -0.90
CA SER A 87 -6.15 1.63 0.18
C SER A 87 -6.07 2.49 1.44
N VAL A 88 -7.05 2.26 2.31
CA VAL A 88 -7.14 2.81 3.65
C VAL A 88 -6.40 1.87 4.61
N PRO A 89 -5.32 2.31 5.28
CA PRO A 89 -4.66 1.50 6.29
C PRO A 89 -5.56 1.30 7.52
N MET A 90 -5.33 0.22 8.26
CA MET A 90 -6.10 -0.10 9.48
C MET A 90 -6.06 0.98 10.57
N ARG A 91 -5.04 1.85 10.57
CA ARG A 91 -4.90 2.95 11.52
C ARG A 91 -4.51 4.21 10.75
N ALA A 92 -5.22 5.32 10.99
CA ALA A 92 -4.91 6.63 10.41
C ALA A 92 -3.46 7.07 10.69
N ALA A 93 -2.90 6.67 11.85
CA ALA A 93 -1.52 6.92 12.24
C ALA A 93 -0.46 6.44 11.22
N VAL A 94 -0.80 5.48 10.35
CA VAL A 94 0.09 5.08 9.25
C VAL A 94 0.34 6.24 8.29
N LEU A 95 -0.68 7.07 8.06
CA LEU A 95 -0.63 8.23 7.18
C LEU A 95 -0.21 9.47 7.94
N THR A 96 -0.85 9.78 9.08
CA THR A 96 -0.60 11.04 9.80
C THR A 96 0.80 11.14 10.39
N ASN A 97 1.45 10.02 10.75
CA ASN A 97 2.85 10.03 11.17
C ASN A 97 3.82 10.38 10.03
N VAL A 98 3.40 10.20 8.77
CA VAL A 98 4.22 10.46 7.57
C VAL A 98 3.86 11.81 6.95
N PHE A 99 2.59 12.16 6.98
CA PHE A 99 1.98 13.35 6.42
C PHE A 99 1.05 14.01 7.46
N PRO A 100 1.62 14.69 8.47
CA PRO A 100 0.83 15.27 9.57
C PRO A 100 -0.11 16.39 9.11
N ASP A 101 0.25 17.07 8.02
CA ASP A 101 -0.49 18.21 7.47
C ASP A 101 -1.54 17.80 6.41
N LEU A 102 -1.71 16.50 6.13
CA LEU A 102 -2.67 16.01 5.13
C LEU A 102 -3.85 15.32 5.80
N GLU A 103 -5.06 15.55 5.29
CA GLU A 103 -6.25 14.84 5.74
C GLU A 103 -6.13 13.34 5.38
N PRO A 104 -6.09 12.42 6.36
CA PRO A 104 -5.97 10.99 6.10
C PRO A 104 -7.17 10.49 5.30
N PHE A 105 -6.94 9.52 4.42
CA PHE A 105 -7.95 8.87 3.58
C PHE A 105 -8.57 9.73 2.48
N THR A 106 -8.38 11.05 2.54
CA THR A 106 -8.83 12.01 1.51
C THR A 106 -7.65 12.54 0.70
N GLU A 107 -6.63 13.10 1.37
CA GLU A 107 -5.43 13.66 0.73
C GLU A 107 -4.25 12.71 0.79
N SER A 108 -4.32 11.67 1.62
CA SER A 108 -3.29 10.63 1.70
C SER A 108 -3.85 9.21 1.78
N LEU A 109 -3.15 8.27 1.15
CA LEU A 109 -3.51 6.84 1.10
C LEU A 109 -2.27 5.93 1.18
N GLU A 110 -2.51 4.63 1.31
CA GLU A 110 -1.48 3.60 1.20
C GLU A 110 -1.52 2.93 -0.19
N LEU A 111 -0.38 2.70 -0.85
CA LEU A 111 -0.33 1.74 -1.96
C LEU A 111 -0.34 0.32 -1.40
N GLY A 112 -1.55 -0.22 -1.21
CA GLY A 112 -1.75 -1.50 -0.54
C GLY A 112 -1.56 -2.71 -1.46
N ARG A 113 -1.76 -2.57 -2.78
CA ARG A 113 -1.50 -3.63 -3.77
C ARG A 113 -0.94 -3.06 -5.05
N PHE A 114 0.02 -3.78 -5.61
CA PHE A 114 0.61 -3.47 -6.89
C PHE A 114 1.11 -4.76 -7.54
N VAL A 115 0.50 -5.13 -8.66
CA VAL A 115 0.59 -6.47 -9.26
C VAL A 115 0.70 -6.32 -10.77
N LEU A 116 1.66 -7.00 -11.40
CA LEU A 116 1.79 -7.10 -12.86
C LEU A 116 2.04 -8.57 -13.22
N THR A 117 1.42 -9.05 -14.30
CA THR A 117 1.59 -10.43 -14.77
C THR A 117 2.95 -10.65 -15.41
N ASP A 118 3.37 -11.91 -15.44
CA ASP A 118 4.62 -12.37 -16.01
C ASP A 118 4.90 -11.82 -17.41
N ALA A 119 3.91 -11.70 -18.28
CA ALA A 119 4.10 -11.23 -19.64
C ALA A 119 4.56 -9.75 -19.73
N VAL A 120 4.36 -8.93 -18.69
CA VAL A 120 4.73 -7.51 -18.73
C VAL A 120 6.25 -7.30 -18.68
N PRO A 121 6.87 -6.59 -19.64
CA PRO A 121 8.31 -6.33 -19.65
C PRO A 121 8.81 -5.53 -18.44
N ALA A 122 10.10 -5.66 -18.12
CA ALA A 122 10.77 -4.85 -17.09
C ALA A 122 10.66 -3.33 -17.38
N ASN A 123 10.61 -2.51 -16.33
CA ASN A 123 10.38 -1.05 -16.35
C ASN A 123 8.93 -0.60 -16.61
N ALA A 124 8.01 -1.49 -16.95
CA ALA A 124 6.59 -1.15 -17.02
C ALA A 124 6.06 -0.65 -15.68
N GLU A 125 6.60 -1.15 -14.57
CA GLU A 125 6.07 -0.86 -13.24
C GLU A 125 6.31 0.57 -12.80
N SER A 126 7.51 1.10 -13.05
CA SER A 126 7.85 2.48 -12.71
C SER A 126 7.05 3.45 -13.58
N TRP A 127 6.86 3.14 -14.86
CA TRP A 127 5.98 3.89 -15.75
C TRP A 127 4.53 3.84 -15.29
N PHE A 128 4.01 2.66 -14.96
CA PHE A 128 2.63 2.47 -14.48
C PHE A 128 2.39 3.26 -13.20
N LEU A 129 3.28 3.17 -12.20
CA LEU A 129 3.20 4.00 -10.99
C LEU A 129 3.23 5.49 -11.31
N ALA A 130 4.07 5.94 -12.24
CA ALA A 130 4.07 7.33 -12.67
C ALA A 130 2.74 7.77 -13.31
N GLN A 131 2.02 6.89 -14.03
CA GLN A 131 0.66 7.17 -14.50
C GLN A 131 -0.32 7.29 -13.33
N VAL A 132 -0.28 6.32 -12.41
CA VAL A 132 -1.14 6.27 -11.22
C VAL A 132 -0.96 7.52 -10.37
N TRP A 133 0.28 7.95 -10.12
CA TRP A 133 0.56 9.18 -9.37
C TRP A 133 -0.04 10.43 -10.00
N ARG A 134 0.01 10.55 -11.33
CA ARG A 134 -0.60 11.69 -12.02
C ARG A 134 -2.12 11.68 -11.90
N GLN A 135 -2.77 10.52 -12.09
CA GLN A 135 -4.22 10.40 -11.96
C GLN A 135 -4.68 10.58 -10.50
N ALA A 136 -3.93 10.05 -9.53
CA ALA A 136 -4.17 10.25 -8.10
C ALA A 136 -4.05 11.71 -7.69
N ALA A 137 -3.03 12.43 -8.19
CA ALA A 137 -2.86 13.86 -7.92
C ALA A 137 -4.01 14.70 -8.49
N ALA A 138 -4.51 14.34 -9.67
CA ALA A 138 -5.70 14.96 -10.27
C ALA A 138 -6.97 14.68 -9.45
N ALA A 139 -7.05 13.53 -8.78
CA ALA A 139 -8.08 13.18 -7.81
C ALA A 139 -7.80 13.76 -6.39
N SER A 140 -7.06 14.87 -6.31
CA SER A 140 -6.73 15.60 -5.07
C SER A 140 -5.85 14.87 -4.05
N LEU A 141 -5.29 13.70 -4.35
CA LEU A 141 -4.30 13.09 -3.47
C LEU A 141 -2.97 13.86 -3.48
N ARG A 142 -2.29 13.88 -2.34
CA ARG A 142 -1.07 14.64 -2.10
C ARG A 142 0.06 13.79 -1.54
N GLY A 143 -0.27 12.72 -0.79
CA GLY A 143 0.70 11.82 -0.19
C GLY A 143 0.32 10.36 -0.34
N VAL A 144 1.30 9.51 -0.63
CA VAL A 144 1.12 8.05 -0.59
C VAL A 144 2.22 7.41 0.24
N VAL A 145 1.82 6.51 1.14
CA VAL A 145 2.73 5.65 1.90
C VAL A 145 2.73 4.25 1.27
N THR A 146 3.87 3.60 1.22
CA THR A 146 3.94 2.20 0.78
C THR A 146 4.97 1.41 1.58
N PHE A 147 4.78 0.10 1.58
CA PHE A 147 5.56 -0.84 2.35
C PHE A 147 6.17 -1.92 1.45
N ALA A 148 7.38 -2.36 1.78
CA ALA A 148 7.98 -3.55 1.21
C ALA A 148 8.32 -4.54 2.32
N ASP A 149 7.82 -5.76 2.20
CA ASP A 149 8.03 -6.83 3.18
C ASP A 149 9.33 -7.58 2.83
N PRO A 150 10.39 -7.46 3.64
CA PRO A 150 11.65 -8.13 3.35
C PRO A 150 11.62 -9.62 3.72
N LEU A 151 10.57 -10.11 4.37
CA LEU A 151 10.52 -11.47 4.87
C LEU A 151 10.15 -12.46 3.76
N GLN A 152 11.07 -13.38 3.47
CA GLN A 152 10.80 -14.54 2.65
C GLN A 152 9.73 -15.41 3.32
N ARG A 153 8.76 -15.89 2.52
CA ARG A 153 7.75 -16.86 2.99
C ARG A 153 7.86 -18.13 2.18
N GLN A 154 7.82 -19.25 2.89
CA GLN A 154 7.99 -20.59 2.35
C GLN A 154 6.92 -21.53 2.90
N ARG A 155 6.46 -22.47 2.09
CA ARG A 155 5.60 -23.55 2.56
C ARG A 155 6.26 -24.92 2.41
N ALA A 156 5.97 -25.79 3.36
CA ALA A 156 6.28 -27.20 3.24
C ALA A 156 5.14 -27.90 2.47
N ILE A 157 5.48 -28.59 1.38
CA ILE A 157 4.56 -29.41 0.59
C ILE A 157 5.01 -30.86 0.66
N ALA A 158 4.04 -31.77 0.78
CA ALA A 158 4.29 -33.18 0.54
C ALA A 158 4.48 -33.40 -0.97
N ASP A 159 5.57 -34.06 -1.32
CA ASP A 159 5.94 -34.42 -2.69
C ASP A 159 6.29 -35.92 -2.70
N VAL A 160 6.43 -36.50 -3.88
CA VAL A 160 6.81 -37.91 -4.04
C VAL A 160 8.11 -37.96 -4.83
N ASP A 161 9.11 -38.65 -4.32
CA ASP A 161 10.38 -38.82 -5.04
C ASP A 161 10.27 -39.84 -6.19
N GLU A 162 11.37 -40.00 -6.93
CA GLU A 162 11.45 -40.92 -8.08
C GLU A 162 11.20 -42.39 -7.68
N ASP A 163 11.44 -42.74 -6.42
CA ASP A 163 11.24 -44.07 -5.84
C ASP A 163 9.83 -44.26 -5.24
N GLY A 164 8.95 -43.26 -5.33
CA GLY A 164 7.60 -43.31 -4.80
C GLY A 164 7.47 -43.02 -3.30
N GLN A 165 8.54 -42.56 -2.64
CA GLN A 165 8.51 -42.21 -1.22
C GLN A 165 8.01 -40.79 -1.00
N SER A 166 7.24 -40.60 0.07
CA SER A 166 6.78 -39.27 0.47
C SER A 166 7.95 -38.44 1.01
N VAL A 167 8.25 -37.34 0.33
CA VAL A 167 9.29 -36.38 0.73
C VAL A 167 8.66 -35.02 1.01
N THR A 168 9.27 -34.25 1.91
CA THR A 168 8.83 -32.86 2.15
C THR A 168 9.69 -31.91 1.33
N ARG A 169 9.08 -31.18 0.42
CA ARG A 169 9.73 -30.12 -0.35
C ARG A 169 9.34 -28.75 0.19
N VAL A 170 10.26 -27.80 0.10
CA VAL A 170 10.00 -26.40 0.45
C VAL A 170 9.77 -25.57 -0.81
N GLU A 171 8.61 -24.93 -0.90
CA GLU A 171 8.28 -23.98 -1.96
C GLU A 171 8.37 -22.54 -1.43
N THR A 172 9.06 -21.67 -2.16
CA THR A 172 9.08 -20.23 -1.82
C THR A 172 7.85 -19.55 -2.40
N ILE A 173 7.01 -19.00 -1.53
CA ILE A 173 5.80 -18.24 -1.90
C ILE A 173 6.20 -16.84 -2.36
N THR A 174 6.93 -16.13 -1.51
CA THR A 174 7.52 -14.83 -1.83
C THR A 174 8.97 -14.81 -1.37
N PRO A 175 9.91 -14.32 -2.19
CA PRO A 175 11.29 -14.13 -1.79
C PRO A 175 11.47 -12.97 -0.78
N GLY A 176 10.42 -12.19 -0.52
CA GLY A 176 10.55 -10.88 0.12
C GLY A 176 11.12 -9.83 -0.84
N HIS A 177 11.07 -8.56 -0.45
CA HIS A 177 11.60 -7.47 -1.27
C HIS A 177 11.94 -6.23 -0.44
N VAL A 178 12.87 -5.43 -0.95
CA VAL A 178 13.33 -4.17 -0.33
C VAL A 178 12.78 -2.93 -1.03
N GLY A 179 11.73 -3.07 -1.84
CA GLY A 179 11.06 -1.94 -2.47
C GLY A 179 11.91 -1.16 -3.47
N VAL A 180 12.78 -1.82 -4.25
CA VAL A 180 13.63 -1.20 -5.29
C VAL A 180 12.81 -0.32 -6.23
N ILE A 181 11.63 -0.80 -6.65
CA ILE A 181 10.70 -0.04 -7.48
C ILE A 181 10.36 1.33 -6.89
N TYR A 182 10.10 1.41 -5.57
CA TYR A 182 9.72 2.67 -4.94
C TYR A 182 10.88 3.65 -4.96
N GLN A 183 12.10 3.16 -4.70
CA GLN A 183 13.33 3.95 -4.79
C GLN A 183 13.52 4.47 -6.23
N ALA A 184 13.32 3.62 -7.23
CA ALA A 184 13.40 3.99 -8.65
C ALA A 184 12.34 5.02 -9.07
N THR A 185 11.19 5.07 -8.38
CA THR A 185 10.13 6.07 -8.61
C THR A 185 10.25 7.32 -7.72
N ASN A 186 11.45 7.63 -7.21
CA ASN A 186 11.74 8.79 -6.36
C ASN A 186 10.98 8.81 -5.02
N ALA A 187 10.58 7.66 -4.50
CA ALA A 187 10.01 7.59 -3.15
C ALA A 187 11.10 7.81 -2.09
N VAL A 188 10.76 8.57 -1.05
CA VAL A 188 11.67 8.81 0.08
C VAL A 188 11.57 7.64 1.05
N SER A 189 12.70 6.97 1.31
CA SER A 189 12.80 5.92 2.33
C SER A 189 12.65 6.49 3.74
N LEU A 190 11.84 5.83 4.58
CA LEU A 190 11.56 6.20 5.98
C LEU A 190 12.09 5.16 6.97
N GLY A 191 13.05 4.35 6.54
CA GLY A 191 13.54 3.20 7.30
C GLY A 191 12.50 2.10 7.41
N ARG A 192 12.57 1.31 8.50
CA ARG A 192 11.66 0.18 8.72
C ARG A 192 10.53 0.51 9.69
N SER A 193 9.42 -0.22 9.55
CA SER A 193 8.38 -0.27 10.58
C SER A 193 8.89 -1.02 11.81
N THR A 194 8.13 -0.95 12.91
CA THR A 194 8.44 -1.70 14.13
C THR A 194 8.59 -3.20 13.86
N ALA A 195 9.71 -3.76 14.31
CA ALA A 195 9.93 -5.20 14.31
C ALA A 195 8.95 -5.87 15.27
N ARG A 196 8.41 -7.03 14.89
CA ARG A 196 7.37 -7.73 15.64
C ARG A 196 7.52 -9.23 15.52
N THR A 197 6.96 -9.96 16.47
CA THR A 197 6.81 -11.41 16.35
C THR A 197 5.47 -11.71 15.70
N ILE A 198 5.45 -12.59 14.70
CA ILE A 198 4.23 -12.97 13.97
C ILE A 198 3.96 -14.47 14.13
N ASN A 199 2.69 -14.84 14.02
CA ASN A 199 2.26 -16.23 13.96
C ASN A 199 2.36 -16.70 12.50
N TYR A 200 3.12 -17.75 12.25
CA TYR A 200 3.38 -18.29 10.93
C TYR A 200 2.95 -19.75 10.86
N VAL A 201 2.34 -20.17 9.76
CA VAL A 201 1.89 -21.55 9.54
C VAL A 201 2.73 -22.13 8.42
N PRO A 202 3.77 -22.94 8.71
CA PRO A 202 4.72 -23.42 7.71
C PRO A 202 4.10 -24.32 6.64
N SER A 203 3.09 -25.12 6.97
CA SER A 203 2.39 -25.99 6.00
C SER A 203 1.69 -25.19 4.90
N ALA A 204 1.13 -24.03 5.24
CA ALA A 204 0.46 -23.14 4.30
C ALA A 204 1.35 -21.97 3.81
N GLY A 205 2.46 -21.72 4.49
CA GLY A 205 3.37 -20.60 4.27
C GLY A 205 2.72 -19.22 4.45
N LEU A 206 1.75 -19.12 5.36
CA LEU A 206 1.00 -17.89 5.60
C LEU A 206 1.24 -17.32 7.00
N VAL A 207 0.93 -16.03 7.15
CA VAL A 207 0.95 -15.33 8.44
C VAL A 207 -0.47 -15.31 8.99
N LEU A 208 -0.66 -15.81 10.21
CA LEU A 208 -1.90 -15.66 10.97
C LEU A 208 -1.90 -14.31 11.71
N PRO A 209 -2.74 -13.33 11.31
CA PRO A 209 -2.75 -12.04 11.95
C PRO A 209 -3.22 -12.15 13.40
N GLU A 210 -2.57 -11.43 14.31
CA GLU A 210 -2.97 -11.41 15.73
C GLU A 210 -4.42 -10.93 15.90
N ARG A 211 -4.90 -10.05 15.01
CA ARG A 211 -6.30 -9.60 15.00
C ARG A 211 -7.28 -10.74 14.75
N THR A 212 -6.94 -11.69 13.89
CA THR A 212 -7.76 -12.89 13.63
C THR A 212 -7.87 -13.74 14.90
N LEU A 213 -6.74 -13.97 15.59
CA LEU A 213 -6.72 -14.72 16.85
C LEU A 213 -7.46 -13.98 17.97
N SER A 214 -7.34 -12.65 18.02
CA SER A 214 -8.06 -11.81 18.98
C SER A 214 -9.57 -11.95 18.84
N LYS A 215 -10.13 -11.97 17.61
CA LYS A 215 -11.57 -12.15 17.38
C LYS A 215 -12.10 -13.45 17.96
N ILE A 216 -11.32 -14.52 17.83
CA ILE A 216 -11.64 -15.83 18.42
C ILE A 216 -11.64 -15.70 19.95
N ARG A 217 -10.58 -15.12 20.55
CA ARG A 217 -10.46 -15.00 22.01
C ARG A 217 -11.53 -14.14 22.66
N THR A 218 -12.02 -13.11 21.98
CA THR A 218 -13.00 -12.15 22.52
C THR A 218 -14.43 -12.43 22.06
N GLY A 219 -14.64 -13.35 21.11
CA GLY A 219 -15.97 -13.62 20.54
C GLY A 219 -16.54 -12.45 19.71
N GLU A 220 -15.68 -11.52 19.29
CA GLU A 220 -16.09 -10.37 18.46
C GLU A 220 -16.55 -10.80 17.06
N GLN A 221 -17.21 -9.88 16.35
CA GLN A 221 -17.66 -10.07 14.98
C GLN A 221 -16.56 -10.64 14.06
N GLY A 222 -16.89 -11.73 13.38
CA GLY A 222 -15.99 -12.48 12.51
C GLY A 222 -15.20 -13.58 13.21
N CYS A 223 -15.54 -13.93 14.46
CA CYS A 223 -15.02 -15.10 15.15
C CYS A 223 -15.28 -16.39 14.34
N GLU A 224 -16.50 -16.64 13.89
CA GLU A 224 -16.86 -17.86 13.12
C GLU A 224 -16.05 -18.00 11.82
N ALA A 225 -15.82 -16.89 11.12
CA ALA A 225 -15.00 -16.89 9.92
C ALA A 225 -13.52 -17.19 10.24
N ALA A 226 -13.02 -16.66 11.36
CA ALA A 226 -11.68 -16.94 11.84
C ALA A 226 -11.54 -18.40 12.30
N GLU A 227 -12.54 -18.98 12.97
CA GLU A 227 -12.57 -20.39 13.36
C GLU A 227 -12.54 -21.29 12.12
N ARG A 228 -13.43 -21.05 11.14
CA ARG A 228 -13.45 -21.78 9.86
C ARG A 228 -12.10 -21.71 9.14
N HIS A 229 -11.43 -20.56 9.17
CA HIS A 229 -10.11 -20.42 8.57
C HIS A 229 -9.07 -21.33 9.23
N LEU A 230 -9.05 -21.44 10.56
CA LEU A 230 -8.15 -22.38 11.26
C LEU A 230 -8.48 -23.84 10.91
N VAL A 231 -9.76 -24.17 10.78
CA VAL A 231 -10.19 -25.52 10.36
C VAL A 231 -9.72 -25.84 8.94
N THR A 232 -9.82 -24.90 7.99
CA THR A 232 -9.26 -25.07 6.64
C THR A 232 -7.74 -25.29 6.65
N LEU A 233 -7.03 -24.80 7.67
CA LEU A 233 -5.60 -25.00 7.85
C LEU A 233 -5.23 -26.31 8.56
N GLY A 234 -6.23 -27.13 8.93
CA GLY A 234 -6.04 -28.45 9.54
C GLY A 234 -6.40 -28.53 11.02
N ALA A 235 -6.91 -27.46 11.64
CA ALA A 235 -7.38 -27.53 13.03
C ALA A 235 -8.68 -28.32 13.15
N ARG A 236 -8.90 -28.95 14.30
CA ARG A 236 -10.18 -29.58 14.65
C ARG A 236 -11.27 -28.52 14.81
N ALA A 237 -12.47 -28.79 14.31
CA ALA A 237 -13.64 -27.95 14.59
C ALA A 237 -13.95 -27.89 16.10
N ARG A 238 -14.26 -26.69 16.61
CA ARG A 238 -14.62 -26.47 18.02
C ARG A 238 -15.93 -27.17 18.36
N ARG A 239 -16.02 -27.80 19.54
CA ARG A 239 -17.30 -28.38 20.02
C ARG A 239 -18.18 -27.28 20.60
N ALA A 240 -19.50 -27.45 20.54
CA ALA A 240 -20.48 -26.44 20.95
C ALA A 240 -20.31 -25.91 22.40
N HIS A 241 -19.72 -26.69 23.30
CA HIS A 241 -19.51 -26.34 24.72
C HIS A 241 -18.03 -26.19 25.10
N GLU A 242 -17.12 -26.19 24.13
CA GLU A 242 -15.69 -26.12 24.39
C GLU A 242 -15.24 -24.66 24.58
N ASP A 243 -14.47 -24.43 25.64
CA ASP A 243 -13.87 -23.12 25.92
C ASP A 243 -13.01 -22.65 24.74
N THR A 244 -13.28 -21.44 24.27
CA THR A 244 -12.65 -20.88 23.06
C THR A 244 -11.14 -20.73 23.20
N ARG A 245 -10.65 -20.35 24.39
CA ARG A 245 -9.20 -20.16 24.61
C ARG A 245 -8.46 -21.48 24.60
N SER A 246 -9.03 -22.49 25.26
CA SER A 246 -8.50 -23.84 25.30
C SER A 246 -8.48 -24.47 23.92
N TRP A 247 -9.58 -24.38 23.18
CA TRP A 247 -9.65 -24.82 21.79
C TRP A 247 -8.62 -24.11 20.91
N LEU A 248 -8.50 -22.78 21.00
CA LEU A 248 -7.56 -22.02 20.17
C LEU A 248 -6.12 -22.44 20.41
N ARG A 249 -5.73 -22.73 21.66
CA ARG A 249 -4.37 -23.22 21.96
C ARG A 249 -4.10 -24.54 21.21
N THR A 250 -5.00 -25.51 21.33
CA THR A 250 -4.88 -26.81 20.65
C THR A 250 -4.91 -26.65 19.13
N ALA A 251 -5.81 -25.82 18.59
CA ALA A 251 -5.88 -25.53 17.16
C ALA A 251 -4.58 -24.94 16.59
N LEU A 252 -3.92 -24.04 17.33
CA LEU A 252 -2.64 -23.46 16.92
C LEU A 252 -1.51 -24.49 16.93
N GLU A 253 -1.53 -25.44 17.86
CA GLU A 253 -0.59 -26.58 17.92
C GLU A 253 -0.83 -27.55 16.75
N GLU A 254 -2.09 -27.92 16.49
CA GLU A 254 -2.50 -28.84 15.41
C GLU A 254 -2.07 -28.34 14.02
N ILE A 255 -2.22 -27.05 13.75
CA ILE A 255 -1.77 -26.46 12.46
C ILE A 255 -0.27 -26.14 12.43
N GLY A 256 0.47 -26.45 13.50
CA GLY A 256 1.91 -26.23 13.59
C GLY A 256 2.31 -24.75 13.57
N THR A 257 1.55 -23.88 14.25
CA THR A 257 1.85 -22.44 14.28
C THR A 257 3.19 -22.18 14.95
N GLN A 258 4.06 -21.44 14.26
CA GLN A 258 5.37 -21.02 14.75
C GLN A 258 5.39 -19.51 15.01
N LYS A 259 6.20 -19.10 15.99
CA LYS A 259 6.49 -17.68 16.24
C LYS A 259 7.77 -17.31 15.50
N ILE A 260 7.68 -16.40 14.54
CA ILE A 260 8.86 -15.91 13.81
C ILE A 260 9.06 -14.41 14.01
N ARG A 261 10.32 -13.98 14.05
CA ARG A 261 10.68 -12.57 14.19
C ARG A 261 10.64 -11.89 12.82
N HIS A 262 9.75 -10.92 12.68
CA HIS A 262 9.67 -10.06 11.51
C HIS A 262 10.47 -8.76 11.76
N PRO A 263 11.43 -8.40 10.89
CA PRO A 263 12.32 -7.25 11.12
C PRO A 263 11.65 -5.88 10.91
N GLY A 264 10.44 -5.89 10.35
CA GLY A 264 9.67 -4.69 10.01
C GLY A 264 9.73 -4.42 8.50
N ASN A 265 8.64 -3.90 7.95
CA ASN A 265 8.56 -3.58 6.53
C ASN A 265 9.41 -2.34 6.25
N HIS A 266 10.10 -2.30 5.10
CA HIS A 266 10.64 -1.05 4.59
C HIS A 266 9.50 -0.09 4.27
N ARG A 267 9.66 1.18 4.61
CA ARG A 267 8.63 2.21 4.44
C ARG A 267 9.10 3.27 3.45
N TYR A 268 8.19 3.68 2.58
CA TYR A 268 8.45 4.72 1.60
C TYR A 268 7.30 5.72 1.58
N LYS A 269 7.63 6.98 1.30
CA LYS A 269 6.64 8.02 1.03
C LYS A 269 6.84 8.61 -0.37
N CYS A 270 5.72 8.85 -1.03
CA CYS A 270 5.63 9.54 -2.30
C CYS A 270 4.82 10.83 -2.10
N ALA A 271 5.42 11.98 -2.36
CA ALA A 271 4.67 13.23 -2.48
C ALA A 271 4.17 13.34 -3.92
N LEU A 272 2.86 13.49 -4.11
CA LEU A 272 2.23 13.52 -5.44
C LEU A 272 2.14 14.93 -6.03
N LEU A 273 2.47 15.95 -5.24
CA LEU A 273 2.55 17.32 -5.73
C LEU A 273 3.69 17.44 -6.74
N HIS A 274 3.41 18.12 -7.86
CA HIS A 274 4.46 18.52 -8.80
C HIS A 274 5.55 19.27 -8.03
N GLN A 275 6.82 18.88 -8.19
CA GLN A 275 7.93 19.44 -7.38
C GLN A 275 7.97 20.98 -7.43
N MET A 276 7.51 21.60 -8.52
CA MET A 276 7.39 23.06 -8.63
C MET A 276 6.31 23.65 -7.72
N THR A 277 5.19 22.96 -7.51
CA THR A 277 4.11 23.38 -6.61
C THR A 277 4.56 23.29 -5.15
N LEU A 278 5.31 22.25 -4.78
CA LEU A 278 5.91 22.16 -3.43
C LEU A 278 6.93 23.27 -3.16
N ARG A 279 7.76 23.62 -4.15
CA ARG A 279 8.69 24.75 -4.04
C ARG A 279 7.96 26.09 -3.91
N ARG A 280 6.89 26.31 -4.69
CA ARG A 280 6.04 27.50 -4.57
C ARG A 280 5.30 27.58 -3.23
N LEU A 281 4.73 26.48 -2.75
CA LEU A 281 4.03 26.45 -1.47
C LEU A 281 4.97 26.69 -0.29
N ARG A 282 6.22 26.19 -0.34
CA ARG A 282 7.26 26.53 0.64
C ARG A 282 7.63 28.00 0.58
N ALA A 283 7.89 28.54 -0.62
CA ALA A 283 8.22 29.95 -0.80
C ALA A 283 7.09 30.89 -0.32
N VAL A 284 5.82 30.54 -0.55
CA VAL A 284 4.65 31.32 -0.08
C VAL A 284 4.51 31.23 1.44
N ARG A 285 4.74 30.05 2.04
CA ARG A 285 4.70 29.85 3.49
C ARG A 285 5.84 30.60 4.20
N ASP A 286 7.02 30.64 3.60
CA ASP A 286 8.17 31.41 4.08
C ASP A 286 7.92 32.93 3.94
N HIS A 287 7.23 33.37 2.88
CA HIS A 287 6.82 34.78 2.70
C HIS A 287 5.77 35.22 3.73
N HIS A 288 4.79 34.36 4.06
CA HIS A 288 3.81 34.65 5.11
C HIS A 288 4.41 34.63 6.52
N ALA A 289 5.38 33.77 6.79
CA ALA A 289 6.13 33.77 8.05
C ALA A 289 6.97 35.04 8.21
N LEU A 290 7.57 35.54 7.11
CA LEU A 290 8.28 36.81 7.09
C LEU A 290 7.34 38.01 7.28
N LEU A 291 6.17 38.05 6.63
CA LEU A 291 5.18 39.12 6.84
C LEU A 291 4.64 39.14 8.27
N THR A 292 4.37 37.97 8.87
CA THR A 292 3.93 37.89 10.27
C THR A 292 5.03 38.35 11.25
N THR A 293 6.29 38.03 10.96
CA THR A 293 7.45 38.46 11.78
C THR A 293 7.76 39.96 11.61
N VAL A 294 7.61 40.51 10.41
CA VAL A 294 7.80 41.94 10.13
C VAL A 294 6.68 42.79 10.77
N ILE A 295 5.44 42.29 10.79
CA ILE A 295 4.32 42.99 11.45
C ILE A 295 4.51 43.01 12.98
N LEU A 296 5.04 41.93 13.58
CA LEU A 296 5.29 41.88 15.03
C LEU A 296 6.55 42.65 15.48
N SER A 297 7.53 42.87 14.60
CA SER A 297 8.79 43.58 14.92
C SER A 297 8.75 45.09 14.68
N ARG A 298 7.66 45.62 14.09
CA ARG A 298 7.47 47.06 13.81
C ARG A 298 6.44 47.76 14.70
N VAL A 299 6.02 47.16 15.82
CA VAL A 299 5.23 47.88 16.83
C VAL A 299 6.20 48.56 17.81
N PRO A 300 6.45 49.87 17.71
CA PRO A 300 7.16 50.58 18.76
C PRO A 300 6.31 50.59 20.03
N LEU A 301 6.91 50.16 21.15
CA LEU A 301 6.41 50.44 22.50
C LEU A 301 6.48 51.96 22.72
N LEU A 302 5.40 52.67 22.38
CA LEU A 302 5.23 54.08 22.69
C LEU A 302 4.19 54.21 23.80
N GLY A 303 4.69 54.66 24.95
CA GLY A 303 3.92 54.89 26.16
C GLY A 303 2.87 56.00 26.03
N GLN A 304 1.82 55.81 26.82
CA GLN A 304 0.94 56.81 27.45
C GLN A 304 0.85 58.20 26.80
N ALA A 305 -0.30 58.50 26.19
CA ALA A 305 -1.11 59.68 26.51
C ALA A 305 -2.49 59.61 25.81
N SER A 306 -3.54 59.58 26.63
CA SER A 306 -4.92 60.05 26.41
C SER A 306 -5.52 60.07 24.99
N GLY A 307 -6.48 59.16 24.79
CA GLY A 307 -7.78 59.44 24.17
C GLY A 307 -7.89 59.23 22.66
N PHE A 308 -8.26 58.02 22.21
CA PHE A 308 -8.90 57.81 20.90
C PHE A 308 -9.75 56.50 20.90
N ARG A 309 -10.92 56.56 20.24
CA ARG A 309 -11.89 55.46 20.11
C ARG A 309 -11.30 54.26 19.35
N TRP A 310 -11.60 53.04 19.81
CA TRP A 310 -11.32 51.80 19.11
C TRP A 310 -12.19 51.69 17.85
N ALA A 311 -11.57 51.77 16.67
CA ALA A 311 -12.17 51.27 15.44
C ALA A 311 -11.71 49.81 15.25
N CYS A 312 -12.64 48.87 15.40
CA CYS A 312 -12.45 47.47 15.04
C CYS A 312 -12.38 47.39 13.50
N VAL A 313 -11.22 47.08 12.93
CA VAL A 313 -11.12 46.71 11.52
C VAL A 313 -11.39 45.21 11.44
N THR A 314 -12.66 44.86 11.20
CA THR A 314 -13.06 43.52 10.77
C THR A 314 -12.66 43.38 9.30
N LEU A 315 -11.69 42.53 8.99
CA LEU A 315 -11.41 42.12 7.60
C LEU A 315 -12.37 40.99 7.24
N THR A 316 -13.44 41.35 6.53
CA THR A 316 -14.34 40.41 5.85
C THR A 316 -13.64 39.83 4.61
N PHE A 317 -13.64 38.50 4.50
CA PHE A 317 -13.22 37.79 3.29
C PHE A 317 -14.46 37.55 2.40
N ASP A 318 -14.54 38.24 1.27
CA ASP A 318 -15.58 37.95 0.28
C ASP A 318 -15.15 36.79 -0.64
N PHE A 319 -15.90 35.70 -0.53
CA PHE A 319 -15.95 34.58 -1.45
C PHE A 319 -16.63 35.02 -2.75
N TRP A 320 -15.95 34.92 -3.90
CA TRP A 320 -16.60 35.16 -5.19
C TRP A 320 -17.01 33.82 -5.82
N ALA A 321 -18.30 33.50 -5.70
CA ALA A 321 -19.02 32.50 -6.49
C ALA A 321 -19.73 33.20 -7.65
N GLY A 322 -19.78 32.55 -8.82
CA GLY A 322 -20.22 33.15 -10.08
C GLY A 322 -21.71 33.51 -10.16
N GLY A 323 -22.04 34.33 -11.16
CA GLY A 323 -23.41 34.65 -11.56
C GLY A 323 -23.43 35.44 -12.87
N SER A 324 -24.12 34.88 -13.86
CA SER A 324 -24.40 35.44 -15.18
C SER A 324 -25.52 36.50 -15.12
N TRP A 325 -25.48 37.47 -16.06
CA TRP A 325 -26.57 38.00 -16.92
C TRP A 325 -26.58 39.53 -17.09
N LEU A 326 -26.63 39.93 -18.37
CA LEU A 326 -27.31 41.08 -19.03
C LEU A 326 -27.37 42.45 -18.31
N ILE A 327 -27.05 43.54 -19.03
CA ILE A 327 -27.99 44.41 -19.77
C ILE A 327 -27.20 45.54 -20.45
N SER A 328 -27.71 45.92 -21.63
CA SER A 328 -27.42 47.02 -22.55
C SER A 328 -26.92 48.36 -22.01
N SER A 329 -26.13 49.02 -22.85
CA SER A 329 -26.41 50.35 -23.43
C SER A 329 -25.84 50.39 -24.83
#